data_AF-A0A8S2N7E6-F1
#
_entry.id   AF-A0A8S2N7E6-F1
#
_cell.length_a   1.000
_cell.length_b   1.000
_cell.length_c   1.000
_cell.angle_alpha   90.00
_cell.angle_beta   90.00
_cell.angle_gamma   90.00
#
_symmetry.space_group_name_H-M   'P 1'
#
loop_
_entity.id
_entity.type
_entity.pdbx_description
1 polymer ?
#
loop_
_entity_poly.entity_id
_entity_poly.type
_entity_poly.pdbx_seq_one_letter_code
_entity_poly.pdbx_strand_id
1 'polypeptide(L)'
;MRRKTPAFEISRLCGQYLTAIFYGFITYYAFPDTWHADSFLSSIVRCCTTIAVGLGTQLVGTLGPRQCSLIWPLLGAVFGMICLAGGNYSSPSFNLPALLSSLVFELKIQWNSEYFYNITVSKPTAHQSLTSSKQIKRKRSHILKRCLIYGLGAIVFSTIFNLAIYQNLEVHVNGRRIKIKDSIDDFFKSKEFLLLRQRLAMVARQVWAFYFQYGFKETWRYIWRTLDLESEKQAFEVLNISRTASQKEIESQCRTLSRQWHPDRYRDSEQKHNAEITFMNIQQACDCLSYERKRRQLIKTRKVSDSN
;
A
#
# COMPACT_ATOMS: atom_id res chain seq x y z
N MET A 1 -8.52 20.89 40.80
CA MET A 1 -9.10 21.84 39.83
C MET A 1 -8.83 21.35 38.42
N ARG A 2 -9.85 21.12 37.58
CA ARG A 2 -9.65 20.83 36.15
C ARG A 2 -9.16 22.11 35.46
N ARG A 3 -8.11 22.02 34.64
CA ARG A 3 -7.63 23.15 33.83
C ARG A 3 -8.74 23.63 32.88
N LYS A 4 -8.90 24.94 32.73
CA LYS A 4 -9.89 25.55 31.82
C LYS A 4 -9.66 25.16 30.36
N THR A 5 -8.40 24.93 29.98
CA THR A 5 -7.97 24.47 28.66
C THR A 5 -7.12 23.19 28.77
N PRO A 6 -7.09 22.36 27.72
CA PRO A 6 -6.22 21.18 27.69
C PRO A 6 -4.75 21.59 27.74
N ALA A 7 -3.92 20.71 28.31
CA ALA A 7 -2.48 20.95 28.38
C ALA A 7 -1.86 20.94 26.97
N PHE A 8 -0.78 21.71 26.81
CA PHE A 8 0.05 21.65 25.63
C PHE A 8 0.89 20.37 25.64
N GLU A 9 0.96 19.67 24.51
CA GLU A 9 1.68 18.41 24.35
C GLU A 9 2.57 18.46 23.11
N ILE A 10 3.88 18.34 23.31
CA ILE A 10 4.89 18.41 22.23
C ILE A 10 4.71 17.27 21.23
N SER A 11 4.49 16.04 21.71
CA SER A 11 4.28 14.87 20.84
C SER A 11 3.12 15.07 19.87
N ARG A 12 2.06 15.73 20.33
CA ARG A 12 0.89 16.03 19.52
C ARG A 12 1.10 17.20 18.58
N LEU A 13 1.83 18.24 18.99
CA LEU A 13 2.27 19.31 18.09
C LEU A 13 3.09 18.72 16.94
N CYS A 14 4.05 17.83 17.22
CA CYS A 14 4.83 17.13 16.20
C CYS A 14 3.94 16.32 15.25
N GLY A 15 2.95 15.59 15.79
CA GLY A 15 1.99 14.84 14.98
C GLY A 15 1.14 15.72 14.06
N GLN A 16 0.66 16.87 14.55
CA GLN A 16 -0.06 17.86 13.75
C GLN A 16 0.83 18.42 12.64
N TYR A 17 2.05 18.81 12.97
CA TYR A 17 3.03 19.35 12.03
C TYR A 17 3.35 18.37 10.90
N LEU A 18 3.71 17.12 11.23
CA LEU A 18 4.05 16.10 10.24
C LEU A 18 2.87 15.76 9.34
N THR A 19 1.67 15.64 9.91
CA THR A 19 0.46 15.31 9.13
C THR A 19 0.05 16.45 8.22
N ALA A 20 0.18 17.70 8.68
CA ALA A 20 -0.10 18.88 7.88
C ALA A 20 0.87 19.00 6.68
N ILE A 21 2.16 18.73 6.89
CA ILE A 21 3.15 18.67 5.81
C ILE A 21 2.80 17.58 4.80
N PHE A 22 2.48 16.39 5.28
CA PHE A 22 2.11 15.26 4.43
C PHE A 22 0.90 15.57 3.55
N TYR A 23 -0.15 16.16 4.12
CA TYR A 23 -1.34 16.60 3.39
C TYR A 23 -1.02 17.69 2.37
N GLY A 24 -0.13 18.63 2.71
CA GLY A 24 0.36 19.66 1.79
C GLY A 24 1.06 19.06 0.57
N PHE A 25 2.02 18.15 0.79
CA PHE A 25 2.76 17.51 -0.30
C PHE A 25 1.88 16.63 -1.18
N ILE A 26 1.04 15.77 -0.60
CA ILE A 26 0.15 14.90 -1.40
C ILE A 26 -0.78 15.74 -2.26
N THR A 27 -1.33 16.82 -1.72
CA THR A 27 -2.23 17.70 -2.47
C THR A 27 -1.47 18.47 -3.55
N TYR A 28 -0.23 18.90 -3.30
CA TYR A 28 0.60 19.58 -4.28
C TYR A 28 0.90 18.65 -5.47
N TYR A 29 1.39 17.45 -5.18
CA TYR A 29 1.74 16.46 -6.20
C TYR A 29 0.51 15.85 -6.88
N ALA A 30 -0.69 15.98 -6.32
CA ALA A 30 -1.91 15.56 -7.03
C ALA A 30 -2.17 16.38 -8.30
N PHE A 31 -1.60 17.58 -8.43
CA PHE A 31 -1.74 18.39 -9.64
C PHE A 31 -0.63 18.07 -10.67
N PRO A 32 -0.93 18.17 -11.97
CA PRO A 32 0.07 17.97 -13.02
C PRO A 32 1.03 19.17 -13.11
N ASP A 33 2.25 18.91 -13.58
CA ASP A 33 3.31 19.94 -13.70
C ASP A 33 2.90 21.19 -14.47
N THR A 34 2.01 21.06 -15.45
CA THR A 34 1.51 22.18 -16.25
C THR A 34 0.80 23.22 -15.38
N TRP A 35 0.13 22.79 -14.31
CA TRP A 35 -0.55 23.71 -13.39
C TRP A 35 0.43 24.52 -12.54
N HIS A 36 1.66 24.04 -12.36
CA HIS A 36 2.68 24.79 -11.63
C HIS A 36 3.36 25.86 -12.50
N ALA A 37 3.36 25.70 -13.83
CA ALA A 37 3.95 26.64 -14.77
C ALA A 37 3.09 27.91 -14.95
N ASP A 38 1.77 27.75 -14.98
CA ASP A 38 0.84 28.88 -15.15
C ASP A 38 0.61 29.62 -13.83
N SER A 39 0.72 30.96 -13.82
CA SER A 39 0.58 31.77 -12.60
C SER A 39 -0.79 31.64 -11.93
N PHE A 40 -1.86 31.57 -12.73
CA PHE A 40 -3.23 31.41 -12.22
C PHE A 40 -3.48 30.02 -11.64
N LEU A 41 -3.10 28.96 -12.38
CA LEU A 41 -3.27 27.58 -11.91
C LEU A 41 -2.40 27.29 -10.69
N SER A 42 -1.17 27.82 -10.65
CA SER A 42 -0.28 27.70 -9.49
C SER A 42 -0.88 28.32 -8.25
N SER A 43 -1.64 29.42 -8.39
CA SER A 43 -2.37 30.05 -7.29
C SER A 43 -3.51 29.16 -6.78
N ILE A 44 -4.25 28.49 -7.67
CA ILE A 44 -5.28 27.50 -7.28
C ILE A 44 -4.64 26.34 -6.52
N VAL A 45 -3.52 25.80 -7.01
CA VAL A 45 -2.80 24.72 -6.31
C VAL A 45 -2.34 25.17 -4.92
N ARG A 46 -1.80 26.38 -4.79
CA ARG A 46 -1.45 26.97 -3.48
C ARG A 46 -2.66 27.06 -2.56
N CYS A 47 -3.82 27.49 -3.05
CA CYS A 47 -5.05 27.50 -2.23
C CYS A 47 -5.46 26.09 -1.77
N CYS A 48 -5.47 25.10 -2.68
CA CYS A 48 -5.82 23.72 -2.35
C CYS A 48 -4.87 23.11 -1.31
N THR A 49 -3.55 23.28 -1.51
CA THR A 49 -2.53 22.80 -0.56
C THR A 49 -2.65 23.47 0.80
N THR A 50 -2.98 24.76 0.86
CA THR A 50 -3.19 25.48 2.13
C THR A 50 -4.37 24.91 2.91
N ILE A 51 -5.49 24.63 2.23
CA ILE A 51 -6.66 23.98 2.83
C ILE A 51 -6.28 22.59 3.35
N ALA A 52 -5.53 21.82 2.56
CA ALA A 52 -5.08 20.49 2.94
C ALA A 52 -4.17 20.50 4.19
N VAL A 53 -3.23 21.45 4.28
CA VAL A 53 -2.39 21.67 5.48
C VAL A 53 -3.25 21.92 6.72
N GLY A 54 -4.24 22.83 6.62
CA GLY A 54 -5.16 23.13 7.72
C GLY A 54 -6.00 21.92 8.15
N LEU A 55 -6.51 21.14 7.18
CA LEU A 55 -7.23 19.90 7.44
C LEU A 55 -6.34 18.83 8.10
N GLY A 56 -5.09 18.71 7.67
CA GLY A 56 -4.11 17.79 8.26
C GLY A 56 -3.80 18.13 9.73
N THR A 57 -3.62 19.42 10.04
CA THR A 57 -3.49 19.89 11.43
C THR A 57 -4.74 19.56 12.24
N GLN A 58 -5.93 19.87 11.71
CA GLN A 58 -7.21 19.63 12.39
C GLN A 58 -7.43 18.14 12.68
N LEU A 59 -7.05 17.25 11.75
CA LEU A 59 -7.23 15.80 11.86
C LEU A 59 -6.55 15.25 13.12
N VAL A 60 -5.29 15.59 13.34
CA VAL A 60 -4.53 15.12 14.52
C VAL A 60 -4.87 15.93 15.77
N GLY A 61 -5.06 17.23 15.61
CA GLY A 61 -5.33 18.15 16.70
C GLY A 61 -6.61 17.83 17.46
N THR A 62 -7.66 17.38 16.74
CA THR A 62 -8.98 17.05 17.31
C THR A 62 -9.12 15.61 17.81
N LEU A 63 -8.08 14.78 17.75
CA LEU A 63 -8.14 13.43 18.30
C LEU A 63 -8.44 13.47 19.80
N GLY A 64 -9.42 12.70 20.27
CA GLY A 64 -9.75 12.62 21.71
C GLY A 64 -10.55 13.83 22.24
N PRO A 65 -10.32 14.28 23.49
CA PRO A 65 -11.17 15.26 24.17
C PRO A 65 -10.93 16.72 23.74
N ARG A 66 -10.15 16.97 22.70
CA ARG A 66 -9.72 18.30 22.25
C ARG A 66 -10.56 18.73 21.04
N GLN A 67 -10.97 19.99 21.01
CA GLN A 67 -11.64 20.59 19.86
C GLN A 67 -11.07 21.98 19.56
N CYS A 68 -11.04 22.32 18.29
CA CYS A 68 -10.74 23.65 17.79
C CYS A 68 -11.58 23.87 16.54
N SER A 69 -11.97 25.11 16.25
CA SER A 69 -12.62 25.44 14.97
C SER A 69 -11.59 25.36 13.85
N LEU A 70 -11.97 24.80 12.69
CA LEU A 70 -11.10 24.66 11.51
C LEU A 70 -10.59 26.01 10.97
N ILE A 71 -11.26 27.11 11.31
CA ILE A 71 -10.89 28.46 10.88
C ILE A 71 -9.49 28.84 11.40
N TRP A 72 -9.16 28.47 12.63
CA TRP A 72 -7.89 28.81 13.28
C TRP A 72 -6.65 28.17 12.61
N PRO A 73 -6.57 26.84 12.46
CA PRO A 73 -5.46 26.24 11.73
C PRO A 73 -5.40 26.72 10.27
N LEU A 74 -6.55 26.94 9.62
CA LEU A 74 -6.58 27.45 8.25
C LEU A 74 -6.02 28.88 8.15
N LEU A 75 -6.34 29.78 9.08
CA LEU A 75 -5.73 31.11 9.16
C LEU A 75 -4.21 31.03 9.36
N GLY A 76 -3.75 30.13 10.23
CA GLY A 76 -2.32 29.88 10.43
C GLY A 76 -1.62 29.38 9.17
N ALA A 77 -2.26 28.45 8.44
CA ALA A 77 -1.75 27.94 7.16
C ALA A 77 -1.70 29.03 6.08
N VAL A 78 -2.76 29.83 5.93
CA VAL A 78 -2.83 30.95 4.98
C VAL A 78 -1.74 31.97 5.28
N PHE A 79 -1.59 32.37 6.53
CA PHE A 79 -0.55 33.32 6.93
C PHE A 79 0.85 32.76 6.62
N GLY A 80 1.11 31.49 6.94
CA GLY A 80 2.39 30.86 6.61
C GLY A 80 2.65 30.73 5.11
N MET A 81 1.62 30.54 4.29
CA MET A 81 1.76 30.50 2.83
C MET A 81 2.02 31.88 2.23
N ILE A 82 1.40 32.94 2.78
CA ILE A 82 1.67 34.32 2.37
C ILE A 82 3.13 34.70 2.67
N CYS A 83 3.66 34.31 3.84
CA CYS A 83 5.06 34.56 4.19
C CYS A 83 6.06 33.90 3.21
N LEU A 84 5.68 32.80 2.57
CA LEU A 84 6.52 32.12 1.57
C LEU A 84 6.30 32.64 0.14
N ALA A 85 5.27 33.44 -0.11
CA ALA A 85 4.87 33.85 -1.46
C ALA A 85 5.92 34.73 -2.18
N GLY A 86 6.82 35.39 -1.44
CA GLY A 86 7.89 36.24 -1.99
C GLY A 86 9.24 35.55 -2.21
N GLY A 87 9.39 34.27 -1.89
CA GLY A 87 10.67 33.55 -2.02
C GLY A 87 10.77 32.74 -3.32
N ASN A 88 11.89 32.90 -4.04
CA ASN A 88 12.24 32.06 -5.18
C ASN A 88 12.79 30.72 -4.70
N TYR A 89 11.90 29.81 -4.30
CA TYR A 89 12.26 28.45 -3.91
C TYR A 89 12.12 27.49 -5.09
N SER A 90 13.17 26.71 -5.36
CA SER A 90 13.14 25.66 -6.40
C SER A 90 12.18 24.50 -6.07
N SER A 91 11.78 24.38 -4.80
CA SER A 91 10.91 23.31 -4.32
C SER A 91 9.79 23.88 -3.44
N PRO A 92 8.56 23.32 -3.51
CA PRO A 92 7.47 23.70 -2.62
C PRO A 92 7.85 23.37 -1.17
N SER A 93 7.64 24.34 -0.27
CA SER A 93 7.87 24.13 1.16
C SER A 93 6.57 24.36 1.94
N PHE A 94 6.20 23.39 2.77
CA PHE A 94 5.00 23.44 3.61
C PHE A 94 5.33 23.56 5.11
N ASN A 95 6.61 23.65 5.47
CA ASN A 95 7.07 23.69 6.86
C ASN A 95 6.50 24.89 7.62
N LEU A 96 6.62 26.11 7.08
CA LEU A 96 6.14 27.32 7.73
C LEU A 96 4.59 27.36 7.86
N PRO A 97 3.81 27.07 6.80
CA PRO A 97 2.36 26.91 6.89
C PRO A 97 1.93 25.86 7.93
N ALA A 98 2.57 24.69 7.94
CA ALA A 98 2.24 23.61 8.86
C ALA A 98 2.56 23.98 10.31
N LEU A 99 3.69 24.65 10.56
CA LEU A 99 4.08 25.11 11.88
C LEU A 99 3.09 26.15 12.41
N LEU A 100 2.79 27.18 11.62
CA LEU A 100 1.88 28.25 12.03
C LEU A 100 0.45 27.73 12.22
N SER A 101 -0.04 26.86 11.33
CA SER A 101 -1.32 26.17 11.50
C SER A 101 -1.39 25.43 12.83
N SER A 102 -0.35 24.66 13.17
CA SER A 102 -0.28 23.86 14.40
C SER A 102 -0.16 24.73 15.66
N LEU A 103 0.62 25.81 15.61
CA LEU A 103 0.72 26.77 16.72
C LEU A 103 -0.60 27.49 16.99
N VAL A 104 -1.25 28.00 15.93
CA VAL A 104 -2.54 28.70 16.06
C VAL A 104 -3.62 27.74 16.58
N PHE A 105 -3.59 26.46 16.17
CA PHE A 105 -4.47 25.42 16.71
C PHE A 105 -4.28 25.27 18.23
N GLU A 106 -3.04 25.13 18.70
CA GLU A 106 -2.72 24.96 20.12
C GLU A 106 -3.08 26.20 20.96
N LEU A 107 -2.98 27.41 20.39
CA LEU A 107 -3.37 28.65 21.07
C LEU A 107 -4.90 28.79 21.27
N LYS A 108 -5.70 28.15 20.42
CA LYS A 108 -7.17 28.29 20.41
C LYS A 108 -7.92 27.03 20.81
N ILE A 109 -7.21 26.10 21.44
CA ILE A 109 -7.75 24.81 21.80
C ILE A 109 -8.77 24.87 22.94
N GLN A 110 -9.82 24.07 22.82
CA GLN A 110 -10.91 23.96 23.79
C GLN A 110 -11.21 22.48 24.11
N TRP A 111 -11.87 22.25 25.24
CA TRP A 111 -12.36 20.91 25.60
C TRP A 111 -13.62 20.57 24.81
N ASN A 112 -13.69 19.36 24.27
CA ASN A 112 -14.89 18.81 23.63
C ASN A 112 -15.86 18.29 24.69
N SER A 113 -16.94 19.03 24.93
CA SER A 113 -17.98 18.64 25.89
C SER A 113 -18.75 17.39 25.46
N GLU A 114 -19.01 17.22 24.15
CA GLU A 114 -19.70 16.03 23.62
C GLU A 114 -18.88 14.75 23.82
N TYR A 115 -17.54 14.85 23.74
CA TYR A 115 -16.66 13.71 23.97
C TYR A 115 -16.87 13.11 25.37
N PHE A 116 -16.92 13.97 26.40
CA PHE A 116 -17.15 13.52 27.78
C PHE A 116 -18.59 13.03 28.00
N TYR A 117 -19.58 13.68 27.39
CA TYR A 117 -20.98 13.25 27.47
C TYR A 117 -21.20 11.84 26.90
N ASN A 118 -20.60 11.55 25.75
CA ASN A 118 -20.73 10.23 25.12
C ASN A 118 -20.10 9.11 25.97
N ILE A 119 -18.98 9.41 26.64
CA ILE A 119 -18.33 8.44 27.55
C ILE A 119 -19.19 8.18 28.79
N THR A 120 -19.78 9.22 29.39
CA THR A 120 -20.60 9.05 30.60
C THR A 120 -21.89 8.29 30.32
N VAL A 121 -22.56 8.58 29.20
CA VAL A 121 -23.81 7.90 28.80
C VAL A 121 -23.57 6.45 28.35
N SER A 122 -22.36 6.12 27.87
CA SER A 122 -22.03 4.75 27.44
C SER A 122 -21.79 3.76 28.59
N LYS A 123 -21.69 4.22 29.84
CA LYS A 123 -21.57 3.31 31.00
C LYS A 123 -22.93 2.63 31.24
N PRO A 124 -23.05 1.30 31.13
CA PRO A 124 -24.30 0.63 31.39
C PRO A 124 -24.65 0.77 32.87
N THR A 125 -25.73 1.48 33.18
CA THR A 125 -26.38 1.43 34.49
C THR A 125 -27.25 0.17 34.53
N ALA A 126 -27.14 -0.61 35.61
CA ALA A 126 -27.70 -1.96 35.74
C ALA A 126 -29.25 -2.06 35.66
N HIS A 127 -29.99 -0.99 35.37
CA HIS A 127 -31.45 -0.92 35.49
C HIS A 127 -32.24 -0.54 34.22
N GLN A 128 -31.64 -0.53 33.02
CA GLN A 128 -32.35 -0.15 31.79
C GLN A 128 -32.64 -1.36 30.86
N SER A 129 -33.67 -2.14 31.18
CA SER A 129 -34.08 -3.31 30.38
C SER A 129 -35.33 -3.13 29.50
N LEU A 130 -35.98 -1.96 29.45
CA LEU A 130 -37.31 -1.84 28.78
C LEU A 130 -37.46 -0.87 27.57
N THR A 131 -36.40 -0.28 27.00
CA THR A 131 -36.55 0.61 25.82
C THR A 131 -35.64 0.27 24.63
N SER A 132 -35.38 -1.02 24.40
CA SER A 132 -34.41 -1.50 23.40
C SER A 132 -34.74 -1.16 21.94
N SER A 133 -36.01 -1.17 21.49
CA SER A 133 -36.30 -1.07 20.05
C SER A 133 -36.04 0.32 19.43
N LYS A 134 -36.41 1.40 20.13
CA LYS A 134 -36.15 2.79 19.69
C LYS A 134 -34.67 3.16 19.86
N GLN A 135 -34.02 2.70 20.94
CA GLN A 135 -32.58 2.92 21.15
C GLN A 135 -31.72 2.19 20.11
N ILE A 136 -32.06 0.94 19.73
CA ILE A 136 -31.36 0.18 18.68
C ILE A 136 -31.49 0.88 17.31
N LYS A 137 -32.69 1.33 16.92
CA LYS A 137 -32.89 2.07 15.66
C LYS A 137 -32.11 3.38 15.62
N ARG A 138 -32.09 4.15 16.72
CA ARG A 138 -31.32 5.41 16.83
C ARG A 138 -29.81 5.17 16.80
N LYS A 139 -29.32 4.13 17.49
CA LYS A 139 -27.90 3.72 17.50
C LYS A 139 -27.41 3.23 16.13
N ARG A 140 -28.24 2.47 15.39
CA ARG A 140 -27.95 2.01 14.02
C ARG A 140 -27.83 3.18 13.02
N SER A 141 -28.69 4.19 13.12
CA SER A 141 -28.61 5.40 12.28
C SER A 141 -27.32 6.21 12.54
N HIS A 142 -26.91 6.35 13.81
CA HIS A 142 -25.67 7.06 14.16
C HIS A 142 -24.41 6.33 13.67
N ILE A 143 -24.38 5.00 13.72
CA ILE A 143 -23.26 4.21 13.21
C ILE A 143 -23.19 4.34 11.68
N LEU A 144 -24.31 4.20 10.98
CA LEU A 144 -24.34 4.34 9.51
C LEU A 144 -23.89 5.73 9.07
N LYS A 145 -24.34 6.80 9.72
CA LYS A 145 -23.90 8.18 9.43
C LYS A 145 -22.39 8.34 9.63
N ARG A 146 -21.82 7.77 10.70
CA ARG A 146 -20.36 7.79 10.94
C ARG A 146 -19.60 7.02 9.87
N CYS A 147 -20.05 5.81 9.53
CA CYS A 147 -19.45 5.01 8.46
C CYS A 147 -19.49 5.74 7.11
N LEU A 148 -20.59 6.44 6.79
CA LEU A 148 -20.70 7.24 5.58
C LEU A 148 -19.73 8.43 5.57
N ILE A 149 -19.61 9.16 6.68
CA ILE A 149 -18.69 10.31 6.78
C ILE A 149 -17.24 9.85 6.66
N TYR A 150 -16.84 8.81 7.40
CA TYR A 150 -15.48 8.27 7.31
C TYR A 150 -15.20 7.62 5.95
N GLY A 151 -16.18 6.93 5.38
CA GLY A 151 -16.07 6.34 4.04
C GLY A 151 -15.87 7.41 2.96
N LEU A 152 -16.64 8.49 3.00
CA LEU A 152 -16.49 9.60 2.07
C LEU A 152 -15.13 10.30 2.22
N GLY A 153 -14.68 10.53 3.46
CA GLY A 153 -13.34 11.06 3.73
C GLY A 153 -12.22 10.15 3.22
N ALA A 154 -12.35 8.84 3.40
CA ALA A 154 -11.38 7.85 2.91
C ALA A 154 -11.33 7.80 1.38
N ILE A 155 -12.48 7.92 0.69
CA ILE A 155 -12.54 8.00 -0.77
C ILE A 155 -11.82 9.27 -1.25
N VAL A 156 -12.12 10.44 -0.68
CA VAL A 156 -11.47 11.70 -1.06
C VAL A 156 -9.96 11.61 -0.86
N PHE A 157 -9.50 11.18 0.32
CA PHE A 157 -8.07 11.02 0.58
C PHE A 157 -7.42 10.03 -0.40
N SER A 158 -8.05 8.88 -0.64
CA SER A 158 -7.54 7.88 -1.57
C SER A 158 -7.46 8.44 -3.00
N THR A 159 -8.44 9.21 -3.45
CA THR A 159 -8.41 9.82 -4.79
C THR A 159 -7.24 10.79 -4.94
N ILE A 160 -7.02 11.69 -3.97
CA ILE A 160 -5.92 12.65 -4.02
C ILE A 160 -4.57 11.91 -3.97
N PHE A 161 -4.43 10.91 -3.09
CA PHE A 161 -3.22 10.12 -2.98
C PHE A 161 -2.89 9.34 -4.26
N ASN A 162 -3.88 8.68 -4.86
CA ASN A 162 -3.68 7.96 -6.12
C ASN A 162 -3.35 8.92 -7.27
N LEU A 163 -3.96 10.11 -7.30
CA LEU A 163 -3.63 11.11 -8.32
C LEU A 163 -2.20 11.63 -8.16
N ALA A 164 -1.74 11.84 -6.93
CA ALA A 164 -0.37 12.24 -6.64
C ALA A 164 0.65 11.21 -7.15
N ILE A 165 0.37 9.92 -6.92
CA ILE A 165 1.16 8.82 -7.46
C ILE A 165 1.10 8.83 -8.99
N TYR A 166 -0.10 8.89 -9.57
CA TYR A 166 -0.28 8.84 -11.03
C TYR A 166 0.48 9.95 -11.77
N GLN A 167 0.55 11.16 -11.20
CA GLN A 167 1.22 12.30 -11.83
C GLN A 167 2.76 12.31 -11.67
N ASN A 168 3.28 11.75 -10.57
CA ASN A 168 4.69 11.90 -10.17
C ASN A 168 5.48 10.59 -10.10
N LEU A 169 4.84 9.45 -10.34
CA LEU A 169 5.55 8.17 -10.34
C LEU A 169 6.44 8.07 -11.58
N GLU A 170 7.74 8.20 -11.36
CA GLU A 170 8.79 8.09 -12.36
C GLU A 170 9.51 6.76 -12.22
N VAL A 171 9.74 6.08 -13.34
CA VAL A 171 10.58 4.88 -13.38
C VAL A 171 11.83 5.19 -14.20
N HIS A 172 12.97 4.83 -13.64
CA HIS A 172 14.25 4.90 -14.30
C HIS A 172 14.45 3.65 -15.16
N VAL A 173 14.23 3.76 -16.47
CA VAL A 173 14.53 2.67 -17.42
C VAL A 173 15.65 3.13 -18.33
N ASN A 174 16.77 2.41 -18.34
CA ASN A 174 17.90 2.64 -19.25
C ASN A 174 18.44 4.09 -19.22
N GLY A 175 18.54 4.69 -18.03
CA GLY A 175 19.04 6.06 -17.84
C GLY A 175 18.06 7.17 -18.23
N ARG A 176 16.84 6.86 -18.70
CA ARG A 176 15.77 7.84 -18.96
C ARG A 176 14.74 7.82 -17.84
N ARG A 177 14.31 9.00 -17.39
CA ARG A 177 13.17 9.16 -16.47
C ARG A 177 11.91 9.29 -17.30
N ILE A 178 11.03 8.30 -17.20
CA ILE A 178 9.74 8.33 -17.89
C ILE A 178 8.66 8.21 -16.82
N LYS A 179 7.65 9.09 -16.90
CA LYS A 179 6.50 9.03 -16.01
C LYS A 179 5.65 7.83 -16.37
N ILE A 180 5.22 7.07 -15.37
CA ILE A 180 4.45 5.85 -15.58
C ILE A 180 3.17 6.13 -16.39
N LYS A 181 2.48 7.25 -16.14
CA LYS A 181 1.24 7.60 -16.85
C LYS A 181 1.40 7.64 -18.37
N ASP A 182 2.56 8.06 -18.88
CA ASP A 182 2.81 8.19 -20.31
C ASP A 182 3.15 6.81 -20.91
N SER A 183 3.78 5.94 -20.13
CA SER A 183 4.18 4.58 -20.54
C SER A 183 3.09 3.52 -20.37
N ILE A 184 2.07 3.74 -19.53
CA ILE A 184 1.03 2.74 -19.25
C ILE A 184 0.24 2.39 -20.51
N ASP A 185 -0.15 3.38 -21.30
CA ASP A 185 -0.96 3.16 -22.50
C ASP A 185 -0.15 2.44 -23.58
N ASP A 186 1.13 2.80 -23.72
CA ASP A 186 2.06 2.14 -24.64
C ASP A 186 2.34 0.70 -24.20
N PHE A 187 2.48 0.47 -22.89
CA PHE A 187 2.64 -0.86 -22.32
C PHE A 187 1.42 -1.75 -22.64
N PHE A 188 0.20 -1.25 -22.43
CA PHE A 188 -1.01 -2.02 -22.70
C PHE A 188 -1.29 -2.23 -24.20
N LYS A 189 -0.80 -1.34 -25.07
CA LYS A 189 -0.85 -1.52 -26.53
C LYS A 189 0.27 -2.40 -27.07
N SER A 190 1.30 -2.68 -26.28
CA SER A 190 2.44 -3.47 -26.72
C SER A 190 2.00 -4.87 -27.19
N LYS A 191 2.67 -5.37 -28.25
CA LYS A 191 2.40 -6.71 -28.79
C LYS A 191 2.59 -7.79 -27.72
N GLU A 192 3.54 -7.60 -26.82
CA GLU A 192 3.81 -8.52 -25.72
C GLU A 192 2.66 -8.57 -24.71
N PHE A 193 2.13 -7.41 -24.31
CA PHE A 193 0.98 -7.37 -23.41
C PHE A 193 -0.28 -7.96 -24.07
N LEU A 194 -0.53 -7.65 -25.34
CA LEU A 194 -1.66 -8.21 -26.07
C LEU A 194 -1.58 -9.74 -26.18
N LEU A 195 -0.39 -10.28 -26.45
CA LEU A 195 -0.15 -11.72 -26.46
C LEU A 195 -0.33 -12.33 -25.06
N LEU A 196 0.20 -11.69 -24.02
CA LEU A 196 0.02 -12.13 -22.64
C LEU A 196 -1.47 -12.17 -22.26
N ARG A 197 -2.22 -11.10 -22.57
CA ARG A 197 -3.66 -11.00 -22.33
C ARG A 197 -4.42 -12.12 -23.05
N GLN A 198 -4.07 -12.39 -24.31
CA GLN A 198 -4.68 -13.49 -25.07
C GLN A 198 -4.38 -14.86 -24.45
N ARG A 199 -3.13 -15.12 -24.06
CA ARG A 199 -2.73 -16.35 -23.37
C ARG A 199 -3.47 -16.55 -22.05
N LEU A 200 -3.50 -15.51 -21.21
CA LEU A 200 -4.21 -15.54 -19.93
C LEU A 200 -5.71 -15.72 -20.12
N ALA A 201 -6.32 -15.05 -21.10
CA ALA A 201 -7.74 -15.22 -21.41
C ALA A 201 -8.07 -16.65 -21.85
N MET A 202 -7.18 -17.30 -22.62
CA MET A 202 -7.35 -18.69 -23.02
C MET A 202 -7.30 -19.63 -21.81
N VAL A 203 -6.29 -19.47 -20.95
CA VAL A 203 -6.15 -20.27 -19.72
C VAL A 203 -7.35 -20.05 -18.80
N ALA A 204 -7.78 -18.80 -18.62
CA ALA A 204 -8.94 -18.46 -17.80
C ALA A 204 -10.22 -19.12 -18.33
N ARG A 205 -10.43 -19.13 -19.67
CA ARG A 205 -11.57 -19.82 -20.29
C ARG A 205 -11.52 -21.33 -20.07
N GLN A 206 -10.34 -21.95 -20.17
CA GLN A 206 -10.18 -23.39 -19.91
C GLN A 206 -10.50 -23.72 -18.45
N VAL A 207 -9.97 -22.94 -17.51
CA VAL A 207 -10.26 -23.09 -16.08
C VAL A 207 -11.74 -22.87 -15.80
N TRP A 208 -12.36 -21.90 -16.46
CA TRP A 208 -13.79 -21.62 -16.31
C TRP A 208 -14.68 -22.77 -16.80
N ALA A 209 -14.37 -23.33 -17.97
CA ALA A 209 -15.08 -24.49 -18.51
C ALA A 209 -14.94 -25.72 -17.59
N PHE A 210 -13.73 -25.94 -17.05
CA PHE A 210 -13.48 -27.02 -16.10
C PHE A 210 -14.20 -26.81 -14.77
N TYR A 211 -14.23 -25.57 -14.27
CA TYR A 211 -14.97 -25.17 -13.07
C TYR A 211 -16.47 -25.49 -13.18
N PHE A 212 -17.09 -25.18 -14.31
CA PHE A 212 -18.52 -25.41 -14.50
C PHE A 212 -18.87 -26.90 -14.57
N GLN A 213 -17.96 -27.76 -15.07
CA GLN A 213 -18.21 -29.20 -15.21
C GLN A 213 -17.92 -30.02 -13.94
N TYR A 214 -16.83 -29.72 -13.22
CA TYR A 214 -16.34 -30.56 -12.11
C TYR A 214 -16.38 -29.87 -10.73
N GLY A 215 -16.78 -28.59 -10.70
CA GLY A 215 -16.86 -27.79 -9.48
C GLY A 215 -15.49 -27.32 -8.96
N PHE A 216 -15.53 -26.48 -7.92
CA PHE A 216 -14.36 -25.78 -7.39
C PHE A 216 -13.23 -26.70 -6.91
N LYS A 217 -13.57 -27.75 -6.17
CA LYS A 217 -12.58 -28.60 -5.48
C LYS A 217 -11.71 -29.39 -6.47
N GLU A 218 -12.32 -29.94 -7.51
CA GLU A 218 -11.58 -30.66 -8.56
C GLU A 218 -10.76 -29.69 -9.41
N THR A 219 -11.32 -28.53 -9.74
CA THR A 219 -10.62 -27.47 -10.49
C THR A 219 -9.38 -26.99 -9.76
N TRP A 220 -9.51 -26.72 -8.47
CA TRP A 220 -8.37 -26.32 -7.63
C TRP A 220 -7.31 -27.41 -7.57
N ARG A 221 -7.72 -28.68 -7.44
CA ARG A 221 -6.78 -29.81 -7.42
C ARG A 221 -6.07 -30.00 -8.76
N TYR A 222 -6.77 -29.80 -9.87
CA TYR A 222 -6.19 -29.84 -11.21
C TYR A 222 -5.15 -28.74 -11.40
N ILE A 223 -5.51 -27.48 -11.09
CA ILE A 223 -4.60 -26.32 -11.19
C ILE A 223 -3.32 -26.54 -10.38
N TRP A 224 -3.45 -26.97 -9.13
CA TRP A 224 -2.29 -27.26 -8.29
C TRP A 224 -1.43 -28.39 -8.82
N ARG A 225 -2.02 -29.49 -9.32
CA ARG A 225 -1.24 -30.57 -9.94
C ARG A 225 -0.50 -30.11 -11.18
N THR A 226 -1.12 -29.28 -12.02
CA THR A 226 -0.46 -28.76 -13.22
C THR A 226 0.70 -27.83 -12.89
N LEU A 227 0.58 -27.02 -11.82
CA LEU A 227 1.66 -26.16 -11.34
C LEU A 227 2.81 -26.95 -10.71
N ASP A 228 2.50 -27.94 -9.85
CA ASP A 228 3.51 -28.83 -9.26
C ASP A 228 4.27 -29.60 -10.36
N LEU A 229 3.56 -30.12 -11.37
CA LEU A 229 4.18 -30.84 -12.50
C LEU A 229 5.08 -29.94 -13.34
N GLU A 230 4.65 -28.71 -13.62
CA GLU A 230 5.45 -27.79 -14.43
C GLU A 230 6.72 -27.35 -13.70
N SER A 231 6.62 -27.08 -12.40
CA SER A 231 7.79 -26.71 -11.59
C SER A 231 8.80 -27.85 -11.45
N GLU A 232 8.35 -29.11 -11.27
CA GLU A 232 9.25 -30.26 -11.23
C GLU A 232 9.94 -30.49 -12.59
N LYS A 233 9.21 -30.38 -13.71
CA LYS A 233 9.81 -30.49 -15.05
C LYS A 233 10.85 -29.42 -15.32
N GLN A 234 10.51 -28.17 -15.03
CA GLN A 234 11.41 -27.04 -15.22
C GLN A 234 12.65 -27.18 -14.34
N ALA A 235 12.53 -27.70 -13.11
CA ALA A 235 13.66 -27.96 -12.24
C ALA A 235 14.63 -29.02 -12.81
N PHE A 236 14.12 -30.10 -13.41
CA PHE A 236 14.95 -31.10 -14.08
C PHE A 236 15.64 -30.54 -15.34
N GLU A 237 14.96 -29.68 -16.10
CA GLU A 237 15.51 -29.01 -17.29
C GLU A 237 16.61 -28.01 -16.92
N VAL A 238 16.42 -27.19 -15.88
CA VAL A 238 17.43 -26.22 -15.40
C VAL A 238 18.70 -26.92 -14.92
N LEU A 239 18.56 -28.08 -14.27
CA LEU A 239 19.70 -28.88 -13.82
C LEU A 239 20.28 -29.79 -14.91
N ASN A 240 19.65 -29.82 -16.08
CA ASN A 240 20.03 -30.62 -17.24
C ASN A 240 20.25 -32.12 -16.93
N ILE A 241 19.31 -32.69 -16.15
CA ILE A 241 19.35 -34.08 -15.70
C ILE A 241 18.04 -34.80 -16.07
N SER A 242 18.12 -36.12 -16.22
CA SER A 242 16.93 -36.94 -16.49
C SER A 242 15.96 -36.91 -15.30
N ARG A 243 14.65 -37.04 -15.58
CA ARG A 243 13.61 -37.20 -14.56
C ARG A 243 13.78 -38.48 -13.72
N THR A 244 14.57 -39.44 -14.19
CA THR A 244 14.92 -40.68 -13.49
C THR A 244 16.25 -40.60 -12.74
N ALA A 245 16.88 -39.42 -12.69
CA ALA A 245 18.18 -39.23 -12.06
C ALA A 245 18.17 -39.62 -10.58
N SER A 246 19.30 -40.17 -10.12
CA SER A 246 19.44 -40.58 -8.72
C SER A 246 19.57 -39.37 -7.79
N GLN A 247 19.19 -39.51 -6.53
CA GLN A 247 19.31 -38.42 -5.55
C GLN A 247 20.75 -37.91 -5.41
N LYS A 248 21.74 -38.81 -5.46
CA LYS A 248 23.16 -38.43 -5.41
C LYS A 248 23.58 -37.61 -6.63
N GLU A 249 22.94 -37.86 -7.78
CA GLU A 249 23.17 -37.17 -9.04
C GLU A 249 22.55 -35.77 -9.04
N ILE A 250 21.35 -35.61 -8.47
CA ILE A 250 20.72 -34.29 -8.26
C ILE A 250 21.59 -33.43 -7.33
N GLU A 251 22.01 -33.97 -6.18
CA GLU A 251 22.84 -33.23 -5.22
C GLU A 251 24.23 -32.90 -5.76
N SER A 252 24.85 -33.79 -6.54
CA SER A 252 26.14 -33.53 -7.17
C SER A 252 26.03 -32.48 -8.27
N GLN A 253 24.97 -32.51 -9.08
CA GLN A 253 24.77 -31.51 -10.14
C GLN A 253 24.44 -30.13 -9.58
N CYS A 254 23.56 -30.06 -8.57
CA CYS A 254 23.30 -28.81 -7.85
C CYS A 254 24.61 -28.18 -7.36
N ARG A 255 25.48 -28.95 -6.68
CA ARG A 255 26.78 -28.43 -6.20
C ARG A 255 27.70 -28.00 -7.33
N THR A 256 27.69 -28.71 -8.45
CA THR A 256 28.54 -28.44 -9.61
C THR A 256 28.10 -27.16 -10.31
N LEU A 257 26.81 -27.05 -10.64
CA LEU A 257 26.22 -25.88 -11.31
C LEU A 257 26.28 -24.63 -10.44
N SER A 258 26.01 -24.73 -9.13
CA SER A 258 26.13 -23.61 -8.19
C SER A 258 27.56 -23.06 -8.09
N ARG A 259 28.58 -23.94 -8.14
CA ARG A 259 29.99 -23.49 -8.18
C ARG A 259 30.35 -22.87 -9.52
N GLN A 260 29.78 -23.38 -10.61
CA GLN A 260 30.05 -22.87 -11.95
C GLN A 260 29.53 -21.45 -12.14
N TRP A 261 28.29 -21.21 -11.72
CA TRP A 261 27.55 -19.96 -11.88
C TRP A 261 27.62 -19.03 -10.67
N HIS A 262 28.56 -19.24 -9.74
CA HIS A 262 28.69 -18.38 -8.57
C HIS A 262 29.03 -16.93 -8.99
N PRO A 263 28.30 -15.91 -8.51
CA PRO A 263 28.47 -14.53 -8.95
C PRO A 263 29.89 -13.98 -8.69
N ASP A 264 30.58 -14.47 -7.66
CA ASP A 264 31.97 -14.07 -7.35
C ASP A 264 33.00 -14.52 -8.40
N ARG A 265 32.64 -15.45 -9.28
CA ARG A 265 33.53 -15.95 -10.33
C ARG A 265 33.65 -14.98 -11.51
N TYR A 266 32.68 -14.07 -11.68
CA TYR A 266 32.59 -13.15 -12.82
C TYR A 266 32.89 -11.72 -12.38
N ARG A 267 33.82 -11.06 -13.09
CA ARG A 267 34.23 -9.67 -12.79
C ARG A 267 33.47 -8.63 -13.60
N ASP A 268 33.00 -9.00 -14.78
CA ASP A 268 32.26 -8.12 -15.68
C ASP A 268 30.79 -7.97 -15.23
N SER A 269 30.23 -6.77 -15.34
CA SER A 269 28.92 -6.41 -14.78
C SER A 269 27.76 -7.17 -15.40
N GLU A 270 27.77 -7.35 -16.73
CA GLU A 270 26.73 -8.05 -17.47
C GLU A 270 26.78 -9.56 -17.23
N GLN A 271 27.98 -10.14 -17.25
CA GLN A 271 28.19 -11.57 -16.97
C GLN A 271 27.86 -11.90 -15.52
N LYS A 272 28.16 -11.01 -14.57
CA LYS A 272 27.80 -11.17 -13.17
C LYS A 272 26.28 -11.18 -12.98
N HIS A 273 25.56 -10.29 -13.66
CA HIS A 273 24.09 -10.28 -13.61
C HIS A 273 23.48 -11.56 -14.21
N ASN A 274 23.99 -12.03 -15.33
CA ASN A 274 23.52 -13.28 -15.94
C ASN A 274 23.84 -14.50 -15.06
N ALA A 275 25.03 -14.54 -14.46
CA ALA A 275 25.40 -15.57 -13.50
C ALA A 275 24.51 -15.54 -12.25
N GLU A 276 24.15 -14.35 -11.74
CA GLU A 276 23.24 -14.18 -10.61
C GLU A 276 21.84 -14.72 -10.91
N ILE A 277 21.26 -14.39 -12.08
CA ILE A 277 19.96 -14.92 -12.53
C ILE A 277 20.02 -16.46 -12.65
N THR A 278 21.06 -16.97 -13.29
CA THR A 278 21.22 -18.41 -13.52
C THR A 278 21.41 -19.16 -12.20
N PHE A 279 22.20 -18.61 -11.27
CA PHE A 279 22.41 -19.13 -9.93
C PHE A 279 21.11 -19.18 -9.13
N MET A 280 20.30 -18.12 -9.17
CA MET A 280 18.98 -18.10 -8.54
C MET A 280 18.07 -19.21 -9.08
N ASN A 281 18.04 -19.40 -10.40
CA ASN A 281 17.25 -20.46 -11.05
C ASN A 281 17.70 -21.86 -10.63
N ILE A 282 19.01 -22.11 -10.56
CA ILE A 282 19.58 -23.38 -10.10
C ILE A 282 19.18 -23.64 -8.64
N GLN A 283 19.29 -22.63 -7.78
CA GLN A 283 18.93 -22.75 -6.37
C GLN A 283 17.44 -23.09 -6.21
N GLN A 284 16.57 -22.39 -6.94
CA GLN A 284 15.12 -22.63 -6.94
C GLN A 284 14.79 -24.05 -7.43
N ALA A 285 15.46 -24.53 -8.47
CA ALA A 285 15.30 -25.90 -8.98
C ALA A 285 15.71 -26.96 -7.93
N CYS A 286 16.87 -26.79 -7.28
CA CYS A 286 17.35 -27.69 -6.24
C CYS A 286 16.42 -27.71 -5.01
N ASP A 287 15.89 -26.55 -4.61
CA ASP A 287 14.96 -26.43 -3.49
C ASP A 287 13.60 -27.07 -3.81
N CYS A 288 13.10 -26.89 -5.03
CA CYS A 288 11.88 -27.53 -5.52
C CYS A 288 11.99 -29.07 -5.45
N LEU A 289 13.06 -29.66 -6.02
CA LEU A 289 13.27 -31.10 -5.98
C LEU A 289 13.45 -31.64 -4.56
N SER A 290 14.13 -30.87 -3.70
CA SER A 290 14.31 -31.20 -2.28
C SER A 290 13.00 -31.17 -1.50
N TYR A 291 12.14 -30.18 -1.77
CA TYR A 291 10.81 -30.07 -1.19
C TYR A 291 9.92 -31.25 -1.61
N GLU A 292 9.85 -31.56 -2.90
CA GLU A 292 9.06 -32.68 -3.41
C GLU A 292 9.53 -34.02 -2.85
N ARG A 293 10.84 -34.17 -2.62
CA ARG A 293 11.38 -35.35 -1.93
C ARG A 293 10.90 -35.45 -0.49
N LYS A 294 11.03 -34.38 0.31
CA LYS A 294 10.57 -34.36 1.72
C LYS A 294 9.07 -34.67 1.80
N ARG A 295 8.29 -34.08 0.90
CA ARG A 295 6.86 -34.35 0.74
C ARG A 295 6.58 -35.83 0.44
N ARG A 296 7.27 -36.43 -0.53
CA ARG A 296 7.15 -37.87 -0.87
C ARG A 296 7.50 -38.77 0.32
N GLN A 297 8.54 -38.44 1.09
CA GLN A 297 8.94 -39.19 2.28
C GLN A 297 7.85 -39.14 3.37
N LEU A 298 7.33 -37.95 3.69
CA LEU A 298 6.26 -37.76 4.68
C LEU A 298 4.98 -38.54 4.32
N ILE A 299 4.61 -38.56 3.03
CA ILE A 299 3.46 -39.35 2.56
C ILE A 299 3.70 -40.85 2.76
N LYS A 300 4.94 -41.32 2.50
CA LYS A 300 5.30 -42.73 2.68
C LYS A 300 5.24 -43.13 4.17
N THR A 301 5.81 -42.34 5.07
CA THR A 301 5.75 -42.63 6.52
C THR A 301 4.33 -42.63 7.05
N ARG A 302 3.48 -41.69 6.62
CA ARG A 302 2.08 -41.63 7.04
C ARG A 302 1.27 -42.85 6.57
N LYS A 303 1.49 -43.33 5.34
CA LYS A 303 0.82 -44.55 4.86
C LYS A 303 1.21 -45.79 5.67
N VAL A 304 2.46 -45.88 6.11
CA VAL A 304 2.96 -46.99 6.93
C VAL A 304 2.37 -46.93 8.34
N SER A 305 2.18 -45.74 8.91
CA SER A 305 1.52 -45.59 10.22
C SER A 305 0.01 -45.86 10.17
N ASP A 306 -0.66 -45.56 9.05
CA ASP A 306 -2.09 -45.81 8.89
C ASP A 306 -2.40 -47.29 8.55
N SER A 307 -1.39 -48.10 8.21
CA SER A 307 -1.51 -49.52 7.90
C SER A 307 -1.14 -50.46 9.05
N ASN A 308 -0.61 -49.93 10.16
CA ASN A 308 -0.28 -50.65 11.40
C ASN A 308 -1.30 -50.30 12.48
#